data_AF-A0A6A3JD22-F1
#
_entry.id   AF-A0A6A3JD22-F1
#
_cell.length_a   1.000
_cell.length_b   1.000
_cell.length_c   1.000
_cell.angle_alpha   90.00
_cell.angle_beta   90.00
_cell.angle_gamma   90.00
#
_symmetry.space_group_name_H-M   'P 1'
#
loop_
_entity.id
_entity.type
_entity.pdbx_description
1 polymer ?
#
loop_
_entity_poly.entity_id
_entity_poly.type
_entity_poly.pdbx_seq_one_letter_code
_entity_poly.pdbx_strand_id
1 'polypeptide(L)'
;MIPDINSIHGACYVAGAMLFLQEINSAASFDPELVRESYNQTAACVKHFIGYPKTPTGHDRDDVVMPDFDLLNYFMPPYKAAFEAGTREEAVHSSLKQTTIDVSKVSDTDLINYTQAMVEENSEQEARLRESVKRVIKMKLQLGLYDNPVPGEKYVSMVGNDKDKETALNMAQESVLLKNDDDVLPLPKGASVFLTGHSADNVGYLCGGWTLI
;
A
#
# COMPACT_ATOMS: atom_id res chain seq x y z
N MET A 1 -4.40 12.77 -16.49
CA MET A 1 -4.80 11.58 -15.70
C MET A 1 -3.71 11.34 -14.67
N ILE A 2 -4.01 10.80 -13.49
CA ILE A 2 -2.97 10.23 -12.61
C ILE A 2 -3.13 8.71 -12.73
N PRO A 3 -2.20 7.98 -13.36
CA PRO A 3 -2.29 6.53 -13.38
C PRO A 3 -2.03 5.98 -11.97
N ASP A 4 -2.86 5.03 -11.52
CA ASP A 4 -2.71 4.34 -10.25
C ASP A 4 -2.65 2.83 -10.45
N ILE A 5 -1.98 2.13 -9.53
CA ILE A 5 -1.94 0.68 -9.48
C ILE A 5 -1.71 0.23 -8.03
N ASN A 6 -2.23 -0.93 -7.67
CA ASN A 6 -1.92 -1.55 -6.39
C ASN A 6 -0.51 -2.15 -6.45
N SER A 7 0.49 -1.43 -5.96
CA SER A 7 1.88 -1.92 -5.82
C SER A 7 2.13 -2.26 -4.35
N ILE A 8 1.68 -3.44 -3.91
CA ILE A 8 1.57 -3.78 -2.48
C ILE A 8 2.89 -4.25 -1.87
N HIS A 9 3.60 -5.14 -2.56
CA HIS A 9 4.87 -5.68 -2.12
C HIS A 9 5.84 -5.70 -3.31
N GLY A 10 6.08 -4.51 -3.87
CA GLY A 10 6.70 -4.32 -5.18
C GLY A 10 5.67 -4.16 -6.30
N ALA A 11 6.16 -4.05 -7.55
CA ALA A 11 5.31 -3.83 -8.74
C ALA A 11 4.61 -5.13 -9.17
N CYS A 12 3.71 -5.62 -8.33
CA CYS A 12 3.17 -6.98 -8.36
C CYS A 12 2.24 -7.32 -9.55
N TYR A 13 1.94 -6.33 -10.39
CA TYR A 13 1.22 -6.50 -11.66
C TYR A 13 2.11 -6.34 -12.89
N VAL A 14 3.43 -6.22 -12.71
CA VAL A 14 4.41 -6.03 -13.78
C VAL A 14 5.26 -7.30 -13.88
N ALA A 15 5.21 -7.96 -15.04
CA ALA A 15 6.02 -9.14 -15.29
C ALA A 15 7.52 -8.83 -15.16
N GLY A 16 8.25 -9.70 -14.46
CA GLY A 16 9.69 -9.55 -14.23
C GLY A 16 10.07 -8.54 -13.14
N ALA A 17 9.10 -7.87 -12.51
CA ALA A 17 9.37 -7.04 -11.34
C ALA A 17 9.78 -7.89 -10.14
N MET A 18 10.62 -7.32 -9.26
CA MET A 18 10.91 -7.93 -7.98
C MET A 18 9.69 -7.79 -7.04
N LEU A 19 9.38 -8.89 -6.36
CA LEU A 19 8.41 -8.94 -5.28
C LEU A 19 9.15 -8.89 -3.94
N PHE A 20 8.72 -8.00 -3.07
CA PHE A 20 9.21 -7.91 -1.70
C PHE A 20 8.32 -8.73 -0.76
N LEU A 21 8.73 -8.81 0.51
CA LEU A 21 7.93 -9.45 1.54
C LEU A 21 6.60 -8.72 1.76
N GLN A 22 5.54 -9.47 2.00
CA GLN A 22 4.27 -8.91 2.49
C GLN A 22 4.48 -8.18 3.82
N GLU A 23 3.60 -7.26 4.17
CA GLU A 23 3.81 -6.30 5.26
C GLU A 23 4.00 -6.97 6.63
N ILE A 24 3.34 -8.12 6.88
CA ILE A 24 3.50 -8.85 8.14
C ILE A 24 4.92 -9.41 8.31
N ASN A 25 5.52 -9.90 7.23
CA ASN A 25 6.89 -10.40 7.24
C ASN A 25 7.90 -9.25 7.28
N SER A 26 7.60 -8.15 6.57
CA SER A 26 8.37 -6.92 6.67
C SER A 26 8.39 -6.37 8.10
N ALA A 27 7.26 -6.39 8.82
CA ALA A 27 7.21 -5.96 10.23
C ALA A 27 8.00 -6.88 11.16
N ALA A 28 8.10 -8.18 10.86
CA ALA A 28 8.85 -9.15 11.65
C ALA A 28 10.37 -8.91 11.63
N SER A 29 10.89 -8.17 10.64
CA SER A 29 12.29 -7.70 10.60
C SER A 29 12.60 -6.70 11.72
N PHE A 30 11.61 -5.91 12.14
CA PHE A 30 11.79 -4.71 12.96
C PHE A 30 12.78 -3.68 12.38
N ASP A 31 13.07 -3.74 11.07
CA ASP A 31 13.95 -2.80 10.36
C ASP A 31 13.14 -1.85 9.45
N PRO A 32 12.84 -0.62 9.91
CA PRO A 32 12.11 0.35 9.10
C PRO A 32 12.92 0.91 7.92
N GLU A 33 14.26 0.85 7.96
CA GLU A 33 15.10 1.31 6.84
C GLU A 33 15.04 0.32 5.69
N LEU A 34 15.09 -0.97 5.99
CA LEU A 34 14.95 -2.03 5.00
C LEU A 34 13.59 -1.96 4.28
N VAL A 35 12.52 -1.67 5.03
CA VAL A 35 11.19 -1.40 4.44
C VAL A 35 11.24 -0.15 3.55
N ARG A 36 11.88 0.93 4.00
CA ARG A 36 11.98 2.18 3.22
C ARG A 36 12.78 2.00 1.93
N GLU A 37 13.78 1.13 1.91
CA GLU A 37 14.55 0.83 0.69
C GLU A 37 13.71 0.17 -0.40
N SER A 38 12.70 -0.62 -0.02
CA SER A 38 11.78 -1.26 -0.97
C SER A 38 10.77 -0.32 -1.65
N TYR A 39 10.63 0.94 -1.19
CA TYR A 39 9.67 1.93 -1.73
C TYR A 39 10.31 3.33 -1.85
N ASN A 40 10.48 3.90 -3.06
CA ASN A 40 11.18 5.20 -3.10
C ASN A 40 10.81 6.24 -4.18
N GLN A 41 9.79 6.08 -5.04
CA GLN A 41 9.70 7.00 -6.21
C GLN A 41 8.29 7.39 -6.68
N THR A 42 7.24 7.09 -5.93
CA THR A 42 5.84 7.35 -6.37
C THR A 42 5.01 7.98 -5.27
N ALA A 43 3.92 8.68 -5.65
CA ALA A 43 2.90 9.06 -4.69
C ALA A 43 2.35 7.81 -3.98
N ALA A 44 2.24 7.86 -2.65
CA ALA A 44 1.72 6.77 -1.84
C ALA A 44 0.26 7.03 -1.44
N CYS A 45 -0.47 5.96 -1.15
CA CYS A 45 -1.84 6.00 -0.64
C CYS A 45 -1.91 5.24 0.69
N VAL A 46 -2.24 5.94 1.77
CA VAL A 46 -2.43 5.30 3.09
C VAL A 46 -3.84 4.71 3.14
N LYS A 47 -3.93 3.40 3.42
CA LYS A 47 -5.18 2.65 3.39
C LYS A 47 -5.25 1.60 4.51
N HIS A 48 -6.42 1.14 4.91
CA HIS A 48 -7.75 1.66 4.58
C HIS A 48 -8.25 2.50 5.76
N PHE A 49 -8.45 3.80 5.53
CA PHE A 49 -8.88 4.72 6.57
C PHE A 49 -10.36 4.48 6.92
N ILE A 50 -10.73 4.09 8.13
CA ILE A 50 -9.91 3.66 9.28
C ILE A 50 -10.64 2.52 10.01
N GLY A 51 -9.90 1.71 10.78
CA GLY A 51 -10.50 0.64 11.59
C GLY A 51 -10.90 -0.61 10.81
N TYR A 52 -10.59 -0.66 9.50
CA TYR A 52 -10.87 -1.78 8.61
C TYR A 52 -10.56 -3.18 9.18
N PRO A 53 -9.43 -3.44 9.87
CA PRO A 53 -9.15 -4.79 10.38
C PRO A 53 -9.91 -5.14 11.68
N LYS A 54 -10.66 -4.22 12.29
CA LYS A 54 -11.32 -4.43 13.60
C LYS A 54 -12.75 -4.99 13.45
N THR A 55 -13.00 -5.81 12.44
CA THR A 55 -14.31 -6.48 12.31
C THR A 55 -14.47 -7.52 13.44
N PRO A 56 -15.60 -7.52 14.18
CA PRO A 56 -15.79 -8.47 15.29
C PRO A 56 -15.76 -9.94 14.87
N THR A 57 -16.09 -10.22 13.61
CA THR A 57 -16.19 -11.56 13.01
C THR A 57 -14.90 -12.00 12.34
N GLY A 58 -14.02 -11.06 11.98
CA GLY A 58 -12.87 -11.32 11.09
C GLY A 58 -13.24 -11.41 9.60
N HIS A 59 -14.52 -11.25 9.23
CA HIS A 59 -14.92 -11.19 7.82
C HIS A 59 -14.56 -9.84 7.21
N ASP A 60 -14.24 -9.86 5.91
CA ASP A 60 -13.94 -8.66 5.14
C ASP A 60 -15.18 -7.76 5.00
N ARG A 61 -15.00 -6.45 5.19
CA ARG A 61 -16.02 -5.39 5.06
C ARG A 61 -17.23 -5.51 6.01
N ASP A 62 -17.12 -6.31 7.06
CA ASP A 62 -18.12 -6.34 8.13
C ASP A 62 -18.11 -5.03 8.93
N ASP A 63 -19.24 -4.74 9.57
CA ASP A 63 -19.41 -3.55 10.41
C ASP A 63 -18.41 -3.52 11.57
N VAL A 64 -17.96 -2.30 11.89
CA VAL A 64 -17.01 -2.05 12.99
C VAL A 64 -17.63 -1.08 13.97
N VAL A 65 -17.76 -1.52 15.23
CA VAL A 65 -18.12 -0.67 16.36
C VAL A 65 -16.92 -0.60 17.28
N MET A 66 -16.35 0.59 17.46
CA MET A 66 -15.21 0.81 18.34
C MET A 66 -15.33 2.11 19.15
N PRO A 67 -14.87 2.14 20.41
CA PRO A 67 -14.75 3.37 21.18
C PRO A 67 -13.71 4.33 20.55
N ASP A 68 -13.92 5.63 20.74
CA ASP A 68 -12.95 6.67 20.33
C ASP A 68 -11.55 6.43 20.89
N PHE A 69 -11.46 5.86 22.10
CA PHE A 69 -10.19 5.51 22.71
C PHE A 69 -9.40 4.53 21.82
N ASP A 70 -10.03 3.46 21.34
CA ASP A 70 -9.36 2.47 20.51
C ASP A 70 -9.00 3.06 19.14
N LEU A 71 -9.92 3.82 18.55
CA LEU A 71 -9.72 4.51 17.28
C LEU A 71 -8.48 5.41 17.34
N LEU A 72 -8.39 6.27 18.36
CA LEU A 72 -7.35 7.28 18.48
C LEU A 72 -6.01 6.71 18.94
N ASN A 73 -6.01 5.67 19.78
CA ASN A 73 -4.76 5.13 20.33
C ASN A 73 -4.17 3.98 19.51
N TYR A 74 -4.98 3.19 18.80
CA TYR A 74 -4.48 2.03 18.07
C TYR A 74 -4.51 2.20 16.54
N PHE A 75 -5.56 2.83 16.00
CA PHE A 75 -5.74 2.89 14.55
C PHE A 75 -5.28 4.21 13.92
N MET A 76 -5.40 5.33 14.63
CA MET A 76 -5.01 6.65 14.13
C MET A 76 -3.50 6.90 14.06
N PRO A 77 -2.64 6.36 14.95
CA PRO A 77 -1.22 6.73 14.97
C PRO A 77 -0.47 6.50 13.64
N PRO A 78 -0.67 5.39 12.90
CA PRO A 78 -0.02 5.19 11.60
C PRO A 78 -0.41 6.26 10.56
N TYR A 79 -1.69 6.67 10.53
CA TYR A 79 -2.15 7.74 9.63
C TYR A 79 -1.55 9.09 10.01
N LYS A 80 -1.53 9.40 11.31
CA LYS A 80 -0.89 10.62 11.81
C LYS A 80 0.58 10.67 11.40
N ALA A 81 1.34 9.59 11.60
CA ALA A 81 2.74 9.51 11.21
C ALA A 81 2.93 9.68 9.69
N ALA A 82 2.10 9.02 8.88
CA ALA A 82 2.15 9.14 7.43
C ALA A 82 1.86 10.58 6.96
N PHE A 83 0.90 11.27 7.58
CA PHE A 83 0.59 12.65 7.24
C PHE A 83 1.64 13.64 7.74
N GLU A 84 2.24 13.40 8.91
CA GLU A 84 3.37 14.19 9.44
C GLU A 84 4.63 14.04 8.56
N ALA A 85 4.82 12.89 7.90
CA ALA A 85 5.91 12.66 6.95
C ALA A 85 5.76 13.45 5.63
N GLY A 86 4.54 13.90 5.29
CA GLY A 86 4.25 14.71 4.10
C GLY A 86 4.27 16.21 4.38
N THR A 87 3.26 16.73 5.11
CA THR A 87 3.26 18.05 5.77
C THR A 87 2.16 18.07 6.86
N ARG A 88 2.49 18.65 8.03
CA ARG A 88 1.68 18.62 9.27
C ARG A 88 0.34 19.37 9.20
N GLU A 89 0.14 20.24 8.22
CA GLU A 89 -1.03 21.12 8.12
C GLU A 89 -2.19 20.47 7.32
N GLU A 90 -1.88 19.69 6.28
CA GLU A 90 -2.90 19.01 5.46
C GLU A 90 -3.50 17.79 6.17
N ALA A 91 -2.68 17.12 6.99
CA ALA A 91 -3.03 16.02 7.88
C ALA A 91 -4.24 16.32 8.79
N VAL A 92 -4.19 17.50 9.40
CA VAL A 92 -5.14 17.96 10.44
C VAL A 92 -6.41 18.51 9.79
N HIS A 93 -6.31 19.09 8.60
CA HIS A 93 -7.48 19.66 7.91
C HIS A 93 -8.36 18.61 7.22
N SER A 94 -7.75 17.53 6.73
CA SER A 94 -8.42 16.38 6.12
C SER A 94 -9.22 15.56 7.14
N SER A 95 -8.66 15.30 8.33
CA SER A 95 -9.28 14.43 9.34
C SER A 95 -10.44 15.07 10.10
N LEU A 96 -10.50 16.41 10.18
CA LEU A 96 -11.43 17.11 11.09
C LEU A 96 -12.71 17.65 10.44
N LYS A 97 -12.88 17.62 9.11
CA LYS A 97 -13.92 18.45 8.46
C LYS A 97 -15.03 17.77 7.67
N GLN A 98 -14.99 16.46 7.40
CA GLN A 98 -16.10 15.58 6.93
C GLN A 98 -15.49 14.33 6.25
N THR A 99 -16.28 13.29 6.01
CA THR A 99 -15.90 12.11 5.23
C THR A 99 -15.61 12.50 3.77
N THR A 100 -14.42 13.05 3.48
CA THR A 100 -14.16 13.63 2.15
C THR A 100 -13.51 12.60 1.24
N ILE A 101 -14.33 11.94 0.42
CA ILE A 101 -13.87 11.31 -0.81
C ILE A 101 -13.65 12.44 -1.84
N ASP A 102 -12.42 12.58 -2.33
CA ASP A 102 -12.06 13.57 -3.37
C ASP A 102 -11.98 12.97 -4.77
N VAL A 103 -11.77 11.65 -4.86
CA VAL A 103 -11.75 10.86 -6.10
C VAL A 103 -12.53 9.58 -5.86
N SER A 104 -13.51 9.31 -6.73
CA SER A 104 -14.24 8.04 -6.70
C SER A 104 -13.62 7.07 -7.70
N LYS A 105 -13.38 5.83 -7.27
CA LYS A 105 -12.95 4.74 -8.13
C LYS A 105 -14.19 4.04 -8.68
N VAL A 106 -14.58 4.40 -9.89
CA VAL A 106 -15.75 3.85 -10.61
C VAL A 106 -15.31 3.08 -11.85
N SER A 107 -16.11 2.10 -12.26
CA SER A 107 -15.90 1.28 -13.47
C SER A 107 -16.60 1.82 -14.71
N ASP A 108 -17.50 2.78 -14.56
CA ASP A 108 -18.31 3.37 -15.63
C ASP A 108 -18.31 4.91 -15.52
N THR A 109 -19.05 5.56 -16.42
CA THR A 109 -19.13 7.02 -16.53
C THR A 109 -20.38 7.62 -15.87
N ASP A 110 -21.26 6.82 -15.29
CA ASP A 110 -22.58 7.30 -14.83
C ASP A 110 -22.47 8.30 -13.67
N LEU A 111 -21.44 8.15 -12.84
CA LEU A 111 -21.12 9.09 -11.78
C LEU A 111 -20.98 10.54 -12.29
N ILE A 112 -20.49 10.74 -13.50
CA ILE A 112 -20.35 12.09 -14.09
C ILE A 112 -21.73 12.73 -14.26
N ASN A 113 -22.68 11.99 -14.84
CA ASN A 113 -24.03 12.46 -15.09
C ASN A 113 -24.76 12.76 -13.77
N TYR A 114 -24.65 11.88 -12.78
CA TYR A 114 -25.26 12.09 -11.46
C TYR A 114 -24.66 13.27 -10.72
N THR A 115 -23.33 13.45 -10.79
CA THR A 115 -22.66 14.58 -10.16
C THR A 115 -23.09 15.90 -10.81
N GLN A 116 -23.22 15.93 -12.14
CA GLN A 116 -23.68 17.11 -12.86
C GLN A 116 -25.12 17.49 -12.45
N ALA A 117 -26.04 16.53 -12.49
CA ALA A 117 -27.43 16.75 -12.06
C ALA A 117 -27.51 17.25 -10.60
N MET A 118 -26.72 16.67 -9.69
CA MET A 118 -26.67 17.10 -8.29
C MET A 118 -26.22 18.56 -8.15
N VAL A 119 -25.23 19.01 -8.92
CA VAL A 119 -24.76 20.41 -8.86
C VAL A 119 -25.78 21.37 -9.49
N GLU A 120 -26.45 20.96 -10.56
CA GLU A 120 -27.53 21.73 -11.20
C GLU A 120 -28.72 21.92 -10.24
N GLU A 121 -29.08 20.89 -9.47
CA GLU A 121 -30.16 20.93 -8.47
C GLU A 121 -29.75 21.64 -7.18
N ASN A 122 -28.48 21.53 -6.78
CA ASN A 122 -27.95 22.09 -5.54
C ASN A 122 -26.58 22.77 -5.75
N SER A 123 -26.64 24.03 -6.17
CA SER A 123 -25.45 24.86 -6.44
C SER A 123 -24.48 25.02 -5.24
N GLU A 124 -24.94 24.82 -4.00
CA GLU A 124 -24.06 24.89 -2.82
C GLU A 124 -23.00 23.77 -2.82
N GLN A 125 -23.27 22.66 -3.51
CA GLN A 125 -22.32 21.54 -3.66
C GLN A 125 -21.14 21.86 -4.58
N GLU A 126 -21.25 22.89 -5.43
CA GLU A 126 -20.18 23.29 -6.34
C GLU A 126 -18.91 23.68 -5.57
N ALA A 127 -19.05 24.38 -4.45
CA ALA A 127 -17.92 24.77 -3.61
C ALA A 127 -17.15 23.54 -3.10
N ARG A 128 -17.86 22.49 -2.67
CA ARG A 128 -17.25 21.24 -2.21
C ARG A 128 -16.52 20.52 -3.34
N LEU A 129 -17.12 20.46 -4.53
CA LEU A 129 -16.50 19.87 -5.72
C LEU A 129 -15.24 20.63 -6.14
N ARG A 130 -15.27 21.97 -6.10
CA ARG A 130 -14.10 22.82 -6.39
C ARG A 130 -12.94 22.53 -5.44
N GLU A 131 -13.20 22.29 -4.16
CA GLU A 131 -12.15 21.89 -3.21
C GLU A 131 -11.54 20.52 -3.56
N SER A 132 -12.34 19.52 -3.95
CA SER A 132 -11.81 18.23 -4.44
C SER A 132 -10.92 18.43 -5.68
N VAL A 133 -11.39 19.22 -6.64
CA VAL A 133 -10.66 19.50 -7.88
C VAL A 133 -9.32 20.19 -7.60
N LYS A 134 -9.28 21.16 -6.67
CA LYS A 134 -8.02 21.82 -6.27
C LYS A 134 -7.00 20.83 -5.71
N ARG A 135 -7.41 19.89 -4.85
CA ARG A 135 -6.53 18.86 -4.28
C ARG A 135 -5.96 17.94 -5.37
N VAL A 136 -6.80 17.50 -6.31
CA VAL A 136 -6.36 16.66 -7.45
C VAL A 136 -5.40 17.42 -8.36
N ILE A 137 -5.69 18.69 -8.68
CA ILE A 137 -4.79 19.51 -9.51
C ILE A 137 -3.47 19.77 -8.79
N LYS A 138 -3.50 20.06 -7.49
CA LYS A 138 -2.29 20.24 -6.67
C LYS A 138 -1.40 19.00 -6.73
N MET A 139 -1.97 17.81 -6.55
CA MET A 139 -1.22 16.55 -6.66
C MET A 139 -0.59 16.38 -8.06
N LYS A 140 -1.34 16.65 -9.14
CA LYS A 140 -0.80 16.59 -10.51
C LYS A 140 0.38 17.54 -10.72
N LEU A 141 0.31 18.74 -10.17
CA LEU A 141 1.38 19.74 -10.24
C LEU A 141 2.61 19.29 -9.44
N GLN A 142 2.42 18.78 -8.21
CA GLN A 142 3.50 18.24 -7.38
C GLN A 142 4.22 17.06 -8.04
N LEU A 143 3.48 16.26 -8.81
CA LEU A 143 4.02 15.13 -9.58
C LEU A 143 4.60 15.55 -10.95
N GLY A 144 4.53 16.83 -11.33
CA GLY A 144 5.03 17.32 -12.63
C GLY A 144 4.26 16.77 -13.84
N LEU A 145 3.03 16.29 -13.66
CA LEU A 145 2.26 15.60 -14.71
C LEU A 145 1.71 16.54 -15.80
N TYR A 146 1.79 17.85 -15.61
CA TYR A 146 1.50 18.82 -16.67
C TYR A 146 2.65 18.93 -17.67
N ASP A 147 3.90 18.80 -17.19
CA ASP A 147 5.10 18.91 -18.02
C ASP A 147 5.48 17.56 -18.63
N ASN A 148 5.36 16.49 -17.85
CA ASN A 148 5.61 15.12 -18.28
C ASN A 148 4.40 14.22 -17.97
N PRO A 149 3.42 14.09 -18.90
CA PRO A 149 2.16 13.41 -18.63
C PRO A 149 2.27 11.88 -18.54
N VAL A 150 3.38 11.29 -19.03
CA VAL A 150 3.62 9.85 -19.03
C VAL A 150 5.06 9.57 -18.54
N PRO A 151 5.36 9.83 -17.26
CA PRO A 151 6.69 9.58 -16.72
C PRO A 151 6.95 8.08 -16.59
N GLY A 152 8.22 7.67 -16.67
CA GLY A 152 8.63 6.31 -16.31
C GLY A 152 9.49 5.57 -17.31
N GLU A 153 9.54 6.00 -18.58
CA GLU A 153 10.30 5.33 -19.66
C GLU A 153 11.77 5.04 -19.26
N LYS A 154 12.43 6.02 -18.63
CA LYS A 154 13.83 5.90 -18.19
C LYS A 154 14.05 4.85 -17.09
N TYR A 155 13.00 4.42 -16.39
CA TYR A 155 13.08 3.46 -15.28
C TYR A 155 12.77 2.02 -15.69
N VAL A 156 12.43 1.76 -16.96
CA VAL A 156 12.13 0.41 -17.44
C VAL A 156 13.27 -0.58 -17.17
N SER A 157 14.53 -0.12 -17.31
CA SER A 157 15.72 -0.93 -17.01
C SER A 157 15.89 -1.29 -15.53
N MET A 158 15.17 -0.62 -14.62
CA MET A 158 15.18 -0.93 -13.20
C MET A 158 14.24 -2.09 -12.84
N VAL A 159 13.33 -2.51 -13.72
CA VAL A 159 12.42 -3.61 -13.44
C VAL A 159 13.22 -4.91 -13.25
N GLY A 160 13.12 -5.51 -12.07
CA GLY A 160 13.83 -6.75 -11.75
C GLY A 160 15.34 -6.59 -11.64
N ASN A 161 15.82 -5.39 -11.30
CA ASN A 161 17.24 -5.11 -11.13
C ASN A 161 17.85 -5.90 -9.95
N ASP A 162 19.17 -6.04 -9.95
CA ASP A 162 19.87 -6.87 -8.95
C ASP A 162 19.89 -6.25 -7.55
N LYS A 163 19.80 -4.92 -7.44
CA LYS A 163 19.71 -4.24 -6.15
C LYS A 163 18.40 -4.59 -5.45
N ASP A 164 17.28 -4.56 -6.17
CA ASP A 164 15.97 -4.92 -5.61
C ASP A 164 15.95 -6.40 -5.19
N LYS A 165 16.60 -7.29 -5.96
CA LYS A 165 16.75 -8.71 -5.59
C LYS A 165 17.55 -8.87 -4.31
N GLU A 166 18.64 -8.12 -4.16
CA GLU A 166 19.47 -8.12 -2.94
C GLU A 166 18.68 -7.62 -1.74
N THR A 167 17.95 -6.49 -1.86
CA THR A 167 17.08 -5.99 -0.80
C THR A 167 15.99 -7.01 -0.43
N ALA A 168 15.33 -7.62 -1.42
CA ALA A 168 14.31 -8.64 -1.16
C ALA A 168 14.90 -9.89 -0.46
N LEU A 169 16.11 -10.30 -0.83
CA LEU A 169 16.82 -11.40 -0.16
C LEU A 169 17.17 -11.06 1.28
N ASN A 170 17.70 -9.86 1.54
CA ASN A 170 18.04 -9.41 2.89
C ASN A 170 16.78 -9.38 3.78
N MET A 171 15.67 -8.83 3.26
CA MET A 171 14.37 -8.89 3.93
C MET A 171 13.96 -10.32 4.27
N ALA A 172 14.05 -11.24 3.30
CA ALA A 172 13.68 -12.64 3.51
C ALA A 172 14.56 -13.35 4.55
N GLN A 173 15.83 -12.95 4.69
CA GLN A 173 16.75 -13.50 5.67
C GLN A 173 16.46 -13.05 7.10
N GLU A 174 15.78 -11.92 7.30
CA GLU A 174 15.28 -11.46 8.61
C GLU A 174 14.00 -12.20 9.07
N SER A 175 13.95 -13.50 8.77
CA SER A 175 12.87 -14.40 9.14
C SER A 175 12.87 -14.79 10.61
N VAL A 176 11.71 -15.27 11.10
CA VAL A 176 11.52 -15.67 12.50
C VAL A 176 11.75 -17.17 12.68
N LEU A 177 12.68 -17.54 13.54
CA LEU A 177 12.87 -18.91 14.01
C LEU A 177 12.01 -19.17 15.26
N LEU A 178 10.97 -20.01 15.11
CA LEU A 178 10.05 -20.30 16.22
C LEU A 178 10.54 -21.41 17.15
N LYS A 179 11.30 -22.39 16.62
CA LYS A 179 11.70 -23.59 17.34
C LYS A 179 13.00 -24.17 16.79
N ASN A 180 13.90 -24.57 17.69
CA ASN A 180 15.17 -25.23 17.35
C ASN A 180 15.61 -26.17 18.48
N ASP A 181 14.84 -27.23 18.73
CA ASP A 181 15.22 -28.25 19.72
C ASP A 181 16.51 -28.95 19.29
N ASP A 182 17.36 -29.28 20.26
CA ASP A 182 18.63 -30.00 20.04
C ASP A 182 19.58 -29.34 19.02
N ASP A 183 19.46 -28.03 18.82
CA ASP A 183 20.29 -27.24 17.90
C ASP A 183 20.37 -27.82 16.48
N VAL A 184 19.26 -28.37 15.97
CA VAL A 184 19.19 -28.98 14.64
C VAL A 184 19.57 -28.02 13.51
N LEU A 185 19.21 -26.74 13.65
CA LEU A 185 19.62 -25.66 12.74
C LEU A 185 20.83 -24.91 13.31
N PRO A 186 21.79 -24.48 12.46
CA PRO A 186 21.79 -24.59 10.99
C PRO A 186 22.20 -25.98 10.48
N LEU A 187 21.64 -26.40 9.34
CA LEU A 187 22.01 -27.66 8.71
C LEU A 187 23.48 -27.64 8.20
N PRO A 188 24.23 -28.74 8.33
CA PRO A 188 25.57 -28.85 7.76
C PRO A 188 25.57 -28.69 6.24
N LYS A 189 26.57 -27.95 5.71
CA LYS A 189 26.79 -27.82 4.26
C LYS A 189 27.14 -29.19 3.66
N GLY A 190 26.18 -29.83 2.99
CA GLY A 190 26.32 -31.17 2.42
C GLY A 190 25.42 -32.24 3.06
N ALA A 191 24.57 -31.87 4.03
CA ALA A 191 23.54 -32.78 4.51
C ALA A 191 22.61 -33.23 3.37
N SER A 192 22.30 -34.53 3.34
CA SER A 192 21.25 -35.05 2.46
C SER A 192 19.90 -34.76 3.09
N VAL A 193 19.08 -33.96 2.41
CA VAL A 193 17.76 -33.54 2.89
C VAL A 193 16.65 -34.14 2.04
N PHE A 194 15.57 -34.56 2.68
CA PHE A 194 14.33 -34.90 1.98
C PHE A 194 13.37 -33.72 2.08
N LEU A 195 13.16 -33.04 0.96
CA LEU A 195 12.23 -31.90 0.87
C LEU A 195 10.83 -32.41 0.53
N THR A 196 9.84 -32.06 1.35
CA THR A 196 8.45 -32.45 1.18
C THR A 196 7.50 -31.33 1.59
N GLY A 197 6.23 -31.42 1.17
CA GLY A 197 5.19 -30.42 1.44
C GLY A 197 4.67 -29.76 0.17
N HIS A 198 3.39 -29.36 0.18
CA HIS A 198 2.70 -28.86 -1.01
C HIS A 198 3.20 -27.49 -1.52
N SER A 199 3.95 -26.75 -0.69
CA SER A 199 4.52 -25.43 -1.03
C SER A 199 6.01 -25.46 -1.33
N ALA A 200 6.66 -26.64 -1.28
CA ALA A 200 8.11 -26.74 -1.34
C ALA A 200 8.73 -26.22 -2.65
N ASP A 201 7.99 -26.29 -3.76
CA ASP A 201 8.40 -25.80 -5.08
C ASP A 201 7.25 -25.03 -5.74
N ASN A 202 6.72 -24.02 -5.05
CA ASN A 202 5.62 -23.20 -5.56
C ASN A 202 5.81 -21.72 -5.19
N VAL A 203 6.28 -20.93 -6.16
CA VAL A 203 6.49 -19.48 -5.99
C VAL A 203 5.19 -18.74 -5.71
N GLY A 204 4.04 -19.22 -6.19
CA GLY A 204 2.74 -18.61 -5.90
C GLY A 204 2.31 -18.75 -4.47
N TYR A 205 2.55 -19.92 -3.88
CA TYR A 205 2.30 -20.12 -2.46
C TYR A 205 3.29 -19.33 -1.59
N LEU A 206 4.53 -19.12 -2.06
CA LEU A 206 5.49 -18.27 -1.38
C LEU A 206 5.08 -16.79 -1.40
N CYS A 207 4.65 -16.26 -2.55
CA CYS A 207 4.31 -14.85 -2.71
C CYS A 207 2.93 -14.48 -2.14
N GLY A 208 1.97 -15.41 -2.22
CA GLY A 208 0.61 -15.22 -1.72
C GLY A 208 -0.27 -14.35 -2.63
N GLY A 209 -1.24 -13.67 -2.03
CA GLY A 209 -2.18 -12.80 -2.74
C GLY A 209 -1.50 -11.57 -3.35
N TRP A 210 -2.25 -10.84 -4.18
CA TRP A 210 -1.76 -9.62 -4.84
C TRP A 210 -0.51 -9.82 -5.71
N THR A 211 -0.24 -11.04 -6.19
CA THR A 211 0.89 -11.35 -7.06
C THR A 211 0.40 -11.91 -8.40
N LEU A 212 0.93 -11.39 -9.50
CA LEU A 212 0.88 -12.05 -10.80
C LEU A 212 2.21 -12.78 -11.04
N ILE A 213 2.12 -14.10 -11.25
CA ILE A 213 3.22 -15.03 -11.56
C ILE A 213 2.82 -15.94 -12.71
#